data_AF-A0A9X1W1C9-F1
#
_entry.id   AF-A0A9X1W1C9-F1
#
_cell.length_a   1.000
_cell.length_b   1.000
_cell.length_c   1.000
_cell.angle_alpha   90.00
_cell.angle_beta   90.00
_cell.angle_gamma   90.00
#
_symmetry.space_group_name_H-M   'P 1'
#
loop_
_entity.id
_entity.type
_entity.pdbx_description
1 polymer ?
#
loop_
_entity_poly.entity_id
_entity_poly.type
_entity_poly.pdbx_seq_one_letter_code
_entity_poly.pdbx_strand_id
1 'polypeptide(L)'
;MKHYGPIGRREQPCPDDSVSIEEAIHEQLDELEPSIVAAYAEFVADKVEVPVEMAASLILEMGVRWRWESTQAAIGQRNPWLALALSELVTSIHELKDAFIENHAAQLRSKAEQIEQSKQEAA
;
A
#
# COMPACT_ATOMS: atom_id res chain seq x y z
N MET A 1 3.51 57.37 22.91
CA MET A 1 3.87 55.98 23.31
C MET A 1 2.59 55.32 23.79
N LYS A 2 2.03 54.25 23.23
CA LYS A 2 2.55 53.20 22.33
C LYS A 2 1.51 52.98 21.20
N HIS A 3 1.97 52.85 19.96
CA HIS A 3 1.13 52.41 18.84
C HIS A 3 0.88 50.91 19.00
N TYR A 4 -0.37 50.48 19.13
CA TYR A 4 -0.75 49.10 18.89
C TYR A 4 -0.97 48.95 17.38
N GLY A 5 -0.04 48.26 16.72
CA GLY A 5 -0.17 47.88 15.31
C GLY A 5 -1.34 46.91 15.10
N PRO A 6 -1.77 46.69 13.85
CA PRO A 6 -2.82 45.73 13.57
C PRO A 6 -2.38 44.36 14.06
N ILE A 7 -3.27 43.73 14.84
CA ILE A 7 -3.15 42.36 15.34
C ILE A 7 -2.81 41.49 14.13
N GLY A 8 -1.56 40.99 14.10
CA GLY A 8 -1.13 40.02 13.11
C GLY A 8 -2.15 38.89 13.09
N ARG A 9 -2.61 38.53 11.89
CA ARG A 9 -3.36 37.29 11.70
C ARG A 9 -2.57 36.21 12.44
N ARG A 10 -3.20 35.54 13.41
CA ARG A 10 -2.70 34.24 13.86
C ARG A 10 -2.48 33.45 12.58
N GLU A 11 -1.22 33.11 12.31
CA GLU A 11 -0.88 32.09 11.34
C GLU A 11 -1.83 30.94 11.64
N GLN A 12 -2.71 30.65 10.69
CA GLN A 12 -3.47 29.40 10.74
C GLN A 12 -2.41 28.31 10.96
N PRO A 13 -2.63 27.34 11.86
CA PRO A 13 -1.73 26.19 11.90
C PRO A 13 -1.63 25.67 10.47
N CYS A 14 -0.40 25.62 9.95
CA CYS A 14 -0.14 24.98 8.68
C CYS A 14 -0.72 23.58 8.79
N PRO A 15 -1.52 23.10 7.82
CA PRO A 15 -1.97 21.72 7.83
C PRO A 15 -0.76 20.85 7.52
N ASP A 16 0.00 20.52 8.57
CA ASP A 16 1.06 19.52 8.57
C ASP A 16 0.46 18.09 8.75
N ASP A 17 -0.86 17.95 8.55
CA ASP A 17 -1.55 16.65 8.44
C ASP A 17 -1.38 16.05 7.02
N SER A 18 -0.30 16.38 6.30
CA SER A 18 0.02 15.67 5.07
C SER A 18 0.63 14.32 5.44
N VAL A 19 -0.22 13.31 5.62
CA VAL A 19 0.18 11.90 5.67
C VAL A 19 1.13 11.64 4.49
N SER A 20 2.30 11.05 4.75
CA SER A 20 3.25 10.76 3.68
C SER A 20 2.62 9.80 2.66
N ILE A 21 3.04 9.84 1.39
CA ILE A 21 2.47 8.95 0.36
C ILE A 21 2.63 7.49 0.79
N GLU A 22 3.77 7.12 1.37
CA GLU A 22 4.04 5.80 1.91
C GLU A 22 3.09 5.40 3.04
N GLU A 23 2.84 6.30 3.99
CA GLU A 23 1.92 6.06 5.11
C GLU A 23 0.48 5.91 4.63
N ALA A 24 0.06 6.69 3.63
CA ALA A 24 -1.24 6.54 2.98
C ALA A 24 -1.35 5.19 2.26
N ILE A 25 -0.32 4.74 1.52
CA ILE A 25 -0.32 3.42 0.88
C ILE A 25 -0.40 2.31 1.93
N HIS A 26 0.34 2.45 3.04
CA HIS A 26 0.32 1.48 4.12
C HIS A 26 -1.08 1.36 4.73
N GLU A 27 -1.74 2.48 5.02
CA GLU A 27 -3.11 2.52 5.53
C GLU A 27 -4.09 1.87 4.54
N GLN A 28 -3.99 2.18 3.25
CA GLN A 28 -4.83 1.55 2.21
C GLN A 28 -4.63 0.03 2.14
N LEU A 29 -3.41 -0.47 2.34
CA LEU A 29 -3.14 -1.91 2.39
C LEU A 29 -3.75 -2.55 3.65
N ASP A 30 -3.69 -1.88 4.79
CA ASP A 30 -4.28 -2.36 6.04
C ASP A 30 -5.82 -2.35 5.98
N GLU A 31 -6.40 -1.39 5.26
CA GLU A 31 -7.84 -1.32 4.95
C GLU A 31 -8.28 -2.25 3.81
N LEU A 32 -7.33 -2.91 3.14
CA LEU A 32 -7.56 -3.74 1.97
C LEU A 32 -8.30 -2.99 0.85
N GLU A 33 -7.91 -1.74 0.59
CA GLU A 33 -8.51 -0.95 -0.48
C GLU A 33 -8.34 -1.69 -1.83
N PRO A 34 -9.42 -1.89 -2.62
CA PRO A 34 -9.35 -2.72 -3.81
C PRO A 34 -8.29 -2.29 -4.84
N SER A 35 -8.07 -0.98 -4.97
CA SER A 35 -7.12 -0.39 -5.92
C SER A 35 -5.67 -0.74 -5.54
N ILE A 36 -5.30 -0.58 -4.27
CA ILE A 36 -3.95 -0.86 -3.79
C ILE A 36 -3.68 -2.36 -3.70
N VAL A 37 -4.68 -3.17 -3.33
CA VAL A 37 -4.56 -4.63 -3.32
C VAL A 37 -4.30 -5.15 -4.73
N ALA A 38 -4.96 -4.59 -5.75
CA ALA A 38 -4.71 -4.96 -7.14
C ALA A 38 -3.28 -4.59 -7.58
N ALA A 39 -2.83 -3.36 -7.29
CA ALA A 39 -1.48 -2.91 -7.60
C ALA A 39 -0.41 -3.76 -6.87
N TYR A 40 -0.68 -4.12 -5.62
CA TYR A 40 0.22 -4.96 -4.83
C TYR A 40 0.27 -6.39 -5.35
N ALA A 41 -0.89 -6.95 -5.71
CA ALA A 41 -0.97 -8.28 -6.32
C ALA A 41 -0.21 -8.36 -7.64
N GLU A 42 -0.31 -7.35 -8.50
CA GLU A 42 0.47 -7.28 -9.75
C GLU A 42 1.97 -7.23 -9.48
N PHE A 43 2.39 -6.40 -8.52
CA PHE A 43 3.80 -6.29 -8.11
C PHE A 43 4.35 -7.62 -7.57
N VAL A 44 3.58 -8.28 -6.71
CA VAL A 44 3.94 -9.58 -6.13
C VAL A 44 3.99 -10.65 -7.22
N ALA A 45 2.96 -10.74 -8.06
CA ALA A 45 2.87 -11.73 -9.13
C ALA A 45 4.09 -11.72 -10.05
N ASP A 46 4.60 -10.53 -10.38
CA ASP A 46 5.84 -10.35 -11.14
C ASP A 46 7.08 -10.86 -10.39
N LYS A 47 7.17 -10.62 -9.07
CA LYS A 47 8.36 -10.94 -8.27
C LYS A 47 8.47 -12.40 -7.85
N VAL A 48 7.33 -13.05 -7.58
CA VAL A 48 7.28 -14.46 -7.15
C VAL A 48 6.79 -15.42 -8.24
N GLU A 49 6.54 -14.92 -9.46
CA GLU A 49 6.13 -15.68 -10.64
C GLU A 49 4.85 -16.53 -10.42
N VAL A 50 3.84 -15.92 -9.79
CA VAL A 50 2.51 -16.55 -9.61
C VAL A 50 1.42 -15.78 -10.35
N PRO A 51 0.27 -16.38 -10.67
CA PRO A 51 -0.87 -15.66 -11.23
C PRO A 51 -1.33 -14.51 -10.31
N VAL A 52 -1.70 -13.37 -10.89
CA VAL A 52 -2.15 -12.18 -10.15
C VAL A 52 -3.33 -12.51 -9.24
N GLU A 53 -4.26 -13.35 -9.68
CA GLU A 53 -5.41 -13.78 -8.91
C GLU A 53 -5.01 -14.60 -7.68
N MET A 54 -3.92 -15.35 -7.75
CA MET A 54 -3.38 -16.10 -6.61
C MET A 54 -2.74 -15.15 -5.60
N ALA A 55 -1.92 -14.21 -6.06
CA ALA A 55 -1.32 -13.18 -5.21
C ALA A 55 -2.42 -12.36 -4.49
N ALA A 56 -3.41 -11.86 -5.22
CA ALA A 56 -4.53 -11.10 -4.67
C ALA A 56 -5.31 -11.90 -3.62
N SER A 57 -5.59 -13.19 -3.90
CA SER A 57 -6.30 -14.07 -2.97
C SER A 57 -5.53 -14.23 -1.66
N LEU A 58 -4.22 -14.45 -1.74
CA LEU A 58 -3.36 -14.61 -0.55
C LEU A 58 -3.25 -13.31 0.26
N ILE A 59 -3.11 -12.16 -0.41
CA ILE A 59 -3.12 -10.84 0.25
C ILE A 59 -4.41 -10.63 1.06
N LEU A 60 -5.57 -10.97 0.48
CA LEU A 60 -6.87 -10.85 1.17
C LEU A 60 -7.04 -11.85 2.33
N GLU A 61 -6.53 -13.08 2.18
CA GLU A 61 -6.52 -14.06 3.27
C GLU A 61 -5.64 -13.62 4.44
N MET A 62 -4.52 -12.94 4.17
CA MET A 62 -3.60 -12.38 5.16
C MET A 62 -4.15 -11.14 5.87
N GLY A 63 -4.88 -10.28 5.16
CA GLY A 63 -5.36 -9.00 5.68
C GLY A 63 -6.45 -9.11 6.76
N VAL A 64 -7.09 -10.27 6.89
CA VAL A 64 -8.11 -10.50 7.93
C VAL A 64 -7.52 -11.33 9.05
N ARG A 65 -7.56 -10.79 10.27
CA ARG A 65 -7.00 -11.43 11.47
C ARG A 65 -7.46 -12.89 11.60
N TRP A 66 -6.50 -13.80 11.78
CA TRP A 66 -6.68 -15.25 11.94
C TRP A 66 -7.22 -16.02 10.73
N ARG A 67 -7.49 -15.34 9.61
CA ARG A 67 -8.10 -15.98 8.45
C ARG A 67 -7.09 -16.87 7.74
N TRP A 68 -5.88 -16.37 7.50
CA TRP A 68 -4.80 -17.14 6.89
C TRP A 68 -4.51 -18.44 7.65
N GLU A 69 -4.31 -18.38 8.97
CA GLU A 69 -3.97 -19.56 9.78
C GLU A 69 -5.11 -20.60 9.75
N SER A 70 -6.36 -20.14 9.75
CA SER A 70 -7.53 -21.02 9.64
C SER A 70 -7.61 -21.69 8.27
N THR A 71 -7.39 -20.91 7.20
CA THR A 71 -7.38 -21.41 5.82
C THR A 71 -6.24 -22.40 5.61
N GLN A 72 -5.03 -22.06 6.05
CA GLN A 72 -3.84 -22.91 6.00
C GLN A 72 -4.07 -24.23 6.75
N ALA A 73 -4.63 -24.19 7.96
CA ALA A 73 -4.92 -25.40 8.73
C ALA A 73 -5.95 -26.30 8.02
N ALA A 74 -7.00 -25.71 7.45
CA ALA A 74 -8.01 -26.47 6.69
C ALA A 74 -7.43 -27.13 5.43
N ILE A 75 -6.55 -26.43 4.71
CA ILE A 75 -5.82 -26.99 3.56
C ILE A 75 -4.88 -28.11 4.04
N GLY A 76 -4.13 -27.88 5.11
CA GLY A 76 -3.14 -28.83 5.64
C GLY A 76 -3.73 -30.17 6.08
N GLN A 77 -4.98 -30.17 6.59
CA GLN A 77 -5.69 -31.40 6.91
C GLN A 77 -5.93 -32.30 5.68
N ARG A 78 -6.04 -31.72 4.48
CA ARG A 78 -6.35 -32.44 3.23
C ARG A 78 -5.12 -32.61 2.35
N ASN A 79 -4.23 -31.62 2.34
CA ASN A 79 -3.05 -31.55 1.51
C ASN A 79 -1.94 -30.76 2.22
N PRO A 80 -1.07 -31.43 3.01
CA PRO A 80 -0.03 -30.76 3.78
C PRO A 80 1.04 -30.09 2.90
N TRP A 81 1.32 -30.65 1.72
CA TRP A 81 2.30 -30.07 0.78
C TRP A 81 1.81 -28.76 0.19
N LEU A 82 0.52 -28.68 -0.16
CA LEU A 82 -0.08 -27.44 -0.63
C LEU A 82 -0.08 -26.37 0.46
N ALA A 83 -0.41 -26.75 1.71
CA ALA A 83 -0.36 -25.81 2.83
C ALA A 83 1.05 -25.24 3.04
N LEU A 84 2.09 -26.08 2.95
CA LEU A 84 3.48 -25.64 3.07
C LEU A 84 3.86 -24.67 1.93
N ALA A 85 3.57 -25.03 0.69
CA ALA A 85 3.89 -24.19 -0.46
C ALA A 85 3.20 -22.81 -0.40
N LEU A 86 1.93 -22.76 0.01
CA LEU A 86 1.22 -21.49 0.17
C LEU A 86 1.76 -20.67 1.36
N SER A 87 2.26 -21.32 2.42
CA SER A 87 2.95 -20.62 3.51
C SER A 87 4.24 -19.95 3.08
N GLU A 88 5.06 -20.64 2.27
CA GLU A 88 6.27 -20.06 1.69
C GLU A 88 5.93 -18.83 0.84
N LEU A 89 4.89 -18.93 0.00
CA LEU A 89 4.39 -17.79 -0.77
C LEU A 89 3.92 -16.64 0.12
N VAL A 90 3.12 -16.91 1.17
CA VAL A 90 2.66 -15.86 2.10
C VAL A 90 3.83 -15.17 2.81
N THR A 91 4.90 -15.89 3.14
CA THR A 91 6.13 -15.29 3.67
C THR A 91 6.77 -14.38 2.63
N SER A 92 6.95 -14.83 1.38
CA SER A 92 7.50 -14.00 0.31
C SER A 92 6.65 -12.77 0.02
N ILE A 93 5.31 -12.88 0.08
CA ILE A 93 4.41 -11.73 -0.06
C ILE A 93 4.68 -10.73 1.07
N HIS A 94 4.73 -11.15 2.33
CA HIS A 94 5.00 -10.22 3.44
C HIS A 94 6.35 -9.49 3.29
N GLU A 95 7.40 -10.19 2.86
CA GLU A 95 8.73 -9.60 2.66
C GLU A 95 8.76 -8.55 1.54
N LEU A 96 7.81 -8.59 0.61
CA LEU A 96 7.70 -7.63 -0.50
C LEU A 96 6.90 -6.37 -0.14
N LYS A 97 6.26 -6.28 1.03
CA LYS A 97 5.35 -5.16 1.38
C LYS A 97 6.07 -3.81 1.33
N ASP A 98 7.22 -3.71 1.98
CA ASP A 98 7.97 -2.45 2.05
C ASP A 98 8.50 -2.03 0.67
N ALA A 99 9.04 -3.00 -0.09
CA ALA A 99 9.50 -2.75 -1.46
C ALA A 99 8.37 -2.29 -2.40
N PHE A 100 7.16 -2.85 -2.22
CA PHE A 100 5.98 -2.38 -2.93
C PHE A 100 5.63 -0.94 -2.55
N ILE A 101 5.58 -0.62 -1.25
CA ILE A 101 5.24 0.72 -0.75
C ILE A 101 6.19 1.77 -1.35
N GLU A 102 7.50 1.52 -1.29
CA GLU A 102 8.51 2.41 -1.86
C GLU A 102 8.35 2.58 -3.37
N ASN A 103 8.20 1.47 -4.10
CA ASN A 103 8.03 1.48 -5.55
C ASN A 103 6.75 2.22 -5.97
N HIS A 104 5.63 1.96 -5.30
CA HIS A 104 4.36 2.57 -5.62
C HIS A 104 4.34 4.06 -5.26
N ALA A 105 4.94 4.46 -4.13
CA ALA A 105 5.11 5.86 -3.77
C ALA A 105 5.94 6.62 -4.82
N ALA A 106 7.04 6.04 -5.31
CA ALA A 106 7.84 6.62 -6.39
C ALA A 106 7.05 6.78 -7.70
N GLN A 107 6.23 5.79 -8.06
CA GLN A 107 5.34 5.89 -9.23
C GLN A 107 4.30 7.01 -9.08
N LEU A 108 3.71 7.18 -7.90
CA LEU A 108 2.74 8.23 -7.63
C LEU A 108 3.39 9.63 -7.70
N ARG A 109 4.58 9.79 -7.14
CA ARG A 109 5.36 11.04 -7.26
C ARG A 109 5.66 11.39 -8.71
N SER A 110 6.18 10.44 -9.49
CA SER A 110 6.50 10.66 -10.90
C SER A 110 5.26 11.03 -11.72
N LYS A 111 4.11 10.40 -11.45
CA LYS A 111 2.84 10.76 -12.10
C LYS A 111 2.39 12.18 -11.74
N ALA A 112 2.54 12.58 -10.48
CA ALA A 112 2.18 13.94 -10.04
C ALA A 112 3.03 15.01 -10.75
N GLU A 113 4.34 14.79 -10.87
CA GLU A 113 5.27 15.68 -11.57
C GLU A 113 4.93 15.81 -13.07
N GLN A 114 4.62 14.70 -13.75
CA GLN A 114 4.23 14.71 -15.16
C GLN A 114 2.94 15.50 -15.40
N ILE A 115 1.97 15.39 -14.50
CA ILE A 115 0.71 16.13 -14.56
C ILE A 115 0.97 17.63 -14.36
N GLU A 116 1.87 18.00 -13.45
CA GLU A 116 2.21 19.40 -13.22
C GLU A 116 2.92 20.02 -14.43
N GLN A 117 3.91 19.34 -14.99
CA GLN A 117 4.61 19.78 -16.20
C GLN A 117 3.65 19.96 -17.38
N SER A 118 2.76 18.98 -17.61
CA SER A 118 1.76 19.05 -18.69
C SER A 118 0.81 20.24 -18.55
N LYS A 119 0.48 20.64 -17.31
CA LYS A 119 -0.36 21.83 -17.04
C LYS A 119 0.39 23.15 -17.29
N GLN A 120 1.69 23.19 -17.01
CA GLN A 120 2.52 24.37 -17.22
C GLN A 120 2.81 24.60 -18.71
N GLU A 121 2.97 23.54 -19.51
CA GLU A 121 3.18 23.63 -20.96
C GLU A 121 1.90 24.01 -21.74
N ALA A 122 0.72 23.77 -21.15
CA ALA A 122 -0.58 24.09 -21.75
C ALA A 122 -1.12 25.49 -21.39
N ALA A 123 -0.42 26.25 -20.55
CA ALA A 123 -0.79 27.58 -20.06
C ALA A 123 0.00 28.69 -20.76
#